data_AF-A0A6G1K4N4-F1
#
_entry.id   AF-A0A6G1K4N4-F1
#
_cell.length_a   1.000
_cell.length_b   1.000
_cell.length_c   1.000
_cell.angle_alpha   90.00
_cell.angle_beta   90.00
_cell.angle_gamma   90.00
#
_symmetry.space_group_name_H-M   'P 1'
#
loop_
_entity.id
_entity.type
_entity.pdbx_description
1 polymer ?
#
loop_
_entity_poly.entity_id
_entity_poly.type
_entity_poly.pdbx_seq_one_letter_code
_entity_poly.pdbx_strand_id
1 'polypeptide(L)'
;MQESAHLIPMTMHTGNELQEKPLQSWNTTNHRPSKSTIFFHAIPLLIASPLAIALFVLEQLSIRILNANRDAIEMNLNTRDNDTDWENGFTFWTIYIETLPTTLMIWTSLLTAMFSVIAGLALWEIRAAYDIPQRESRSRRWAWANIFVTLTNLVVVVGCTVVAFLAQKGDGNVDITDLNGVNPTWTRESLLCDLRGLEDSGTWANAGCGFARTGRYILIPLGVCSLALVSLCFRQIGQRGGLSWLVGGPCKNGKGKTTNGLGMEPQRQAGVA
;
A
#
# COMPACT_ATOMS: atom_id res chain seq x y z
N MET A 1 -79.13 23.44 52.18
CA MET A 1 -78.04 22.76 51.45
C MET A 1 -77.17 23.85 50.86
N GLN A 2 -75.99 24.07 51.45
CA GLN A 2 -75.15 25.24 51.22
C GLN A 2 -73.75 24.70 50.93
N GLU A 3 -73.38 24.72 49.66
CA GLU A 3 -72.16 24.11 49.11
C GLU A 3 -71.02 25.12 49.22
N SER A 4 -70.02 24.80 50.04
CA SER A 4 -68.86 25.67 50.31
C SER A 4 -67.72 25.31 49.37
N ALA A 5 -67.38 26.23 48.47
CA ALA A 5 -66.25 26.14 47.56
C ALA A 5 -64.94 26.42 48.31
N HIS A 6 -64.05 25.42 48.39
CA HIS A 6 -62.68 25.57 48.88
C HIS A 6 -61.78 26.11 47.76
N LEU A 7 -61.32 27.35 47.89
CA LEU A 7 -60.25 27.94 47.07
C LEU A 7 -58.89 27.44 47.56
N ILE A 8 -58.12 26.81 46.67
CA ILE A 8 -56.72 26.44 46.86
C ILE A 8 -55.85 27.60 46.34
N PRO A 9 -54.93 28.18 47.13
CA PRO A 9 -54.06 29.24 46.66
C PRO A 9 -52.94 28.68 45.78
N MET A 10 -52.85 29.15 44.53
CA MET A 10 -51.69 28.98 43.65
C MET A 10 -50.54 29.86 44.16
N THR A 11 -49.48 29.25 44.67
CA THR A 11 -48.21 29.91 44.93
C THR A 11 -47.42 30.03 43.62
N MET A 12 -47.30 31.25 43.13
CA MET A 12 -46.49 31.63 41.97
C MET A 12 -45.01 31.65 42.40
N HIS A 13 -44.23 30.64 41.99
CA HIS A 13 -42.79 30.63 42.21
C HIS A 13 -42.11 31.61 41.24
N THR A 14 -41.69 32.75 41.78
CA THR A 14 -40.87 33.75 41.13
C THR A 14 -39.41 33.31 41.04
N GLY A 15 -38.84 33.46 39.85
CA GLY A 15 -37.45 33.88 39.64
C GLY A 15 -36.34 32.90 40.03
N ASN A 16 -36.02 31.96 39.14
CA ASN A 16 -34.65 31.47 39.05
C ASN A 16 -33.92 32.30 37.98
N GLU A 17 -33.05 33.20 38.44
CA GLU A 17 -32.07 33.89 37.63
C GLU A 17 -31.22 32.86 36.87
N LEU A 18 -31.45 32.76 35.57
CA LEU A 18 -30.54 32.12 34.65
C LEU A 18 -29.25 32.93 34.66
N GLN A 19 -28.30 32.50 35.48
CA GLN A 19 -26.90 32.91 35.40
C GLN A 19 -26.41 32.60 33.98
N GLU A 20 -26.42 33.61 33.12
CA GLU A 20 -25.74 33.59 31.83
C GLU A 20 -24.25 33.42 32.11
N LYS A 21 -23.79 32.16 32.16
CA LYS A 21 -22.37 31.87 32.15
C LYS A 21 -21.81 32.49 30.88
N PRO A 22 -20.84 33.42 30.99
CA PRO A 22 -20.28 34.08 29.83
C PRO A 22 -19.79 33.00 28.88
N LEU A 23 -20.29 33.06 27.65
CA LEU A 23 -19.78 32.32 26.50
C LEU A 23 -18.28 32.57 26.44
N GLN A 24 -17.51 31.70 27.10
CA GLN A 24 -16.08 31.68 26.99
C GLN A 24 -15.82 31.44 25.52
N SER A 25 -15.43 32.51 24.85
CA SER A 25 -14.87 32.52 23.51
C SER A 25 -13.72 31.53 23.51
N TRP A 26 -14.03 30.28 23.17
CA TRP A 26 -13.03 29.24 23.01
C TRP A 26 -12.22 29.65 21.80
N ASN A 27 -11.08 30.27 22.07
CA ASN A 27 -10.03 30.56 21.12
C ASN A 27 -9.45 29.21 20.69
N THR A 28 -10.23 28.49 19.88
CA THR A 28 -9.84 27.30 19.17
C THR A 28 -8.86 27.77 18.13
N THR A 29 -7.59 27.82 18.51
CA THR A 29 -6.49 27.86 17.56
C THR A 29 -6.60 26.56 16.76
N ASN A 30 -7.44 26.63 15.73
CA ASN A 30 -7.67 25.59 14.74
C ASN A 30 -6.33 25.36 14.08
N HIS A 31 -5.57 24.38 14.59
CA HIS A 31 -4.50 23.75 13.85
C HIS A 31 -5.15 23.04 12.67
N ARG A 32 -5.48 23.80 11.63
CA ARG A 32 -5.73 23.26 10.31
C ARG A 32 -4.47 22.50 9.93
N PRO A 33 -4.60 21.26 9.43
CA PRO A 33 -3.46 20.55 8.89
C PRO A 33 -2.81 21.45 7.84
N SER A 34 -1.53 21.79 8.07
CA SER A 34 -0.73 22.58 7.14
C SER A 34 -0.86 22.00 5.73
N LYS A 35 -1.10 22.86 4.73
CA LYS A 35 -1.17 22.45 3.32
C LYS A 35 0.06 21.62 2.91
N SER A 36 1.20 21.83 3.58
CA SER A 36 2.44 21.08 3.42
C SER A 36 2.27 19.56 3.60
N THR A 37 1.48 19.11 4.58
CA THR A 37 1.30 17.67 4.84
C THR A 37 0.62 16.94 3.67
N ILE A 38 -0.21 17.65 2.88
CA ILE A 38 -0.89 17.08 1.71
C ILE A 38 0.12 16.74 0.62
N PHE A 39 0.98 17.71 0.29
CA PHE A 39 2.00 17.55 -0.74
C PHE A 39 2.93 16.39 -0.42
N PHE A 40 3.33 16.24 0.84
CA PHE A 40 4.21 15.12 1.24
C PHE A 40 3.59 13.73 1.05
N HIS A 41 2.27 13.56 1.16
CA HIS A 41 1.62 12.25 0.96
C HIS A 41 1.25 11.99 -0.50
N ALA A 42 0.93 13.05 -1.24
CA ALA A 42 0.61 12.93 -2.65
C ALA A 42 1.84 12.51 -3.48
N ILE A 43 3.04 12.98 -3.14
CA ILE A 43 4.26 12.70 -3.92
C ILE A 43 4.55 11.19 -4.04
N PRO A 44 4.64 10.39 -2.95
CA PRO A 44 4.90 8.96 -3.09
C PRO A 44 3.80 8.21 -3.84
N LEU A 45 2.53 8.62 -3.73
CA LEU A 45 1.42 8.02 -4.48
C LEU A 45 1.50 8.32 -5.98
N LEU A 46 1.80 9.58 -6.33
CA LEU A 46 1.96 10.03 -7.71
C LEU A 46 3.18 9.40 -8.39
N ILE A 47 4.19 8.97 -7.64
CA ILE A 47 5.36 8.26 -8.17
C ILE A 47 5.11 6.75 -8.21
N ALA A 48 4.52 6.16 -7.16
CA ALA A 48 4.31 4.71 -7.08
C ALA A 48 3.35 4.20 -8.17
N SER A 49 2.29 4.95 -8.49
CA SER A 49 1.31 4.58 -9.52
C SER A 49 1.93 4.44 -10.92
N PRO A 50 2.60 5.45 -11.50
CA PRO A 50 3.24 5.31 -12.81
C PRO A 50 4.37 4.28 -12.81
N LEU A 51 5.11 4.11 -11.70
CA LEU A 51 6.12 3.06 -11.61
C LEU A 51 5.50 1.65 -11.65
N ALA A 52 4.38 1.44 -10.96
CA ALA A 52 3.65 0.17 -11.02
C ALA A 52 3.13 -0.11 -12.44
N ILE A 53 2.58 0.91 -13.12
CA ILE A 53 2.14 0.78 -14.52
C ILE A 53 3.33 0.48 -15.44
N ALA A 54 4.44 1.19 -15.28
CA ALA A 54 5.66 0.95 -16.06
C ALA A 54 6.20 -0.46 -15.85
N LEU A 55 6.24 -0.94 -14.61
CA LEU A 55 6.62 -2.32 -14.28
C LEU A 55 5.71 -3.32 -15.01
N PHE A 56 4.39 -3.15 -14.93
CA PHE A 56 3.45 -4.01 -15.63
C PHE A 56 3.69 -4.02 -17.14
N VAL A 57 3.87 -2.85 -17.76
CA VAL A 57 4.11 -2.74 -19.21
C VAL A 57 5.42 -3.43 -19.60
N LEU A 58 6.51 -3.23 -18.87
CA LEU A 58 7.80 -3.86 -19.14
C LEU A 58 7.73 -5.39 -19.03
N GLU A 59 7.01 -5.90 -18.03
CA GLU A 59 6.74 -7.33 -17.87
C GLU A 59 5.93 -7.90 -19.04
N GLN A 60 4.90 -7.19 -19.49
CA GLN A 60 4.10 -7.63 -20.65
C GLN A 60 4.89 -7.57 -21.96
N LEU A 61 5.70 -6.54 -22.16
CA LEU A 61 6.52 -6.38 -23.37
C LEU A 61 7.58 -7.49 -23.45
N SER A 62 8.26 -7.80 -22.35
CA SER A 62 9.26 -8.87 -22.32
C SER A 62 8.65 -10.26 -22.58
N ILE A 63 7.45 -10.56 -22.04
CA ILE A 63 6.72 -11.80 -22.37
C ILE A 63 6.35 -11.85 -23.86
N ARG A 64 5.84 -10.74 -24.40
CA ARG A 64 5.44 -10.67 -25.81
C ARG A 64 6.63 -10.84 -26.75
N ILE A 65 7.77 -10.22 -26.45
CA ILE A 65 9.00 -10.36 -27.24
C ILE A 65 9.47 -11.81 -27.22
N LEU A 66 9.49 -12.45 -26.05
CA LEU A 66 9.89 -13.84 -25.93
C LEU A 66 8.97 -14.77 -26.74
N ASN A 67 7.65 -14.61 -26.59
CA ASN A 67 6.68 -15.44 -27.31
C ASN A 67 6.70 -15.20 -28.83
N ALA A 68 6.93 -13.96 -29.28
CA ALA A 68 6.98 -13.62 -30.70
C ALA A 68 8.21 -14.19 -31.42
N ASN A 69 9.29 -14.46 -30.67
CA ASN A 69 10.54 -15.00 -31.23
C ASN A 69 10.80 -16.45 -30.79
N ARG A 70 9.76 -17.16 -30.34
CA ARG A 70 9.88 -18.54 -29.87
C ARG A 70 10.48 -19.46 -30.93
N ASP A 71 10.02 -19.35 -32.18
CA ASP A 71 10.51 -20.17 -33.29
C ASP A 71 12.00 -19.90 -33.57
N ALA A 72 12.44 -18.65 -33.46
CA ALA A 72 13.85 -18.28 -33.63
C ALA A 72 14.73 -18.82 -32.49
N ILE A 73 14.21 -18.89 -31.26
CA ILE A 73 14.90 -19.49 -30.12
C ILE A 73 15.06 -20.99 -30.34
N GLU A 74 13.98 -21.68 -30.71
CA GLU A 74 13.99 -23.12 -30.97
C GLU A 74 14.94 -23.47 -32.14
N MET A 75 14.94 -22.66 -33.21
CA MET A 75 15.84 -22.86 -34.35
C MET A 75 17.32 -22.66 -33.99
N ASN A 76 17.66 -21.61 -33.21
CA ASN A 76 19.04 -21.34 -32.79
C ASN A 76 19.59 -22.46 -31.88
N LEU A 77 18.75 -22.99 -30.99
CA LEU A 77 19.13 -24.10 -30.12
C LEU A 77 19.33 -25.40 -30.90
N ASN A 78 18.44 -25.71 -31.84
CA ASN A 78 18.54 -26.92 -32.65
C ASN A 78 19.71 -26.89 -33.65
N THR A 79 20.01 -25.72 -34.23
CA THR A 79 21.09 -25.58 -35.23
C THR A 79 22.46 -25.78 -34.59
N ARG A 80 22.62 -25.41 -33.32
CA ARG A 80 23.88 -25.51 -32.58
C ARG A 80 24.24 -26.94 -32.19
N ASP A 81 23.24 -27.80 -31.93
CA ASP A 81 23.45 -29.21 -31.55
C ASP A 81 23.94 -30.06 -32.75
N ASN A 82 23.53 -29.69 -33.97
CA ASN A 82 23.93 -30.38 -35.20
C ASN A 82 25.43 -30.29 -35.53
N ASP A 83 26.15 -29.35 -34.93
CA ASP A 83 27.61 -29.21 -35.17
C ASP A 83 28.44 -30.20 -34.33
N THR A 84 27.84 -30.87 -33.34
CA THR A 84 28.59 -31.66 -32.35
C THR A 84 28.50 -33.18 -32.44
N ASP A 85 27.50 -33.81 -33.08
CA ASP A 85 27.55 -35.26 -33.35
C ASP A 85 26.42 -35.72 -34.28
N TRP A 86 26.74 -36.10 -35.52
CA TRP A 86 25.73 -36.55 -36.51
C TRP A 86 25.28 -38.00 -36.28
N GLU A 87 25.86 -38.72 -35.31
CA GLU A 87 25.57 -40.14 -35.06
C GLU A 87 24.43 -40.38 -34.05
N ASN A 88 24.03 -39.38 -33.25
CA ASN A 88 23.01 -39.56 -32.22
C ASN A 88 21.83 -38.61 -32.51
N GLY A 89 20.70 -39.17 -32.93
CA GLY A 89 19.56 -38.41 -33.48
C GLY A 89 19.05 -37.23 -32.64
N PHE A 90 18.39 -36.29 -33.32
CA PHE A 90 17.78 -35.04 -32.79
C PHE A 90 17.42 -35.09 -31.29
N THR A 91 18.28 -34.51 -30.46
CA THR A 91 18.02 -34.24 -29.05
C THR A 91 17.15 -32.99 -28.92
N PHE A 92 15.87 -33.17 -28.60
CA PHE A 92 14.97 -32.04 -28.34
C PHE A 92 15.25 -31.46 -26.96
N TRP A 93 15.86 -30.27 -26.92
CA TRP A 93 16.06 -29.53 -25.68
C TRP A 93 14.77 -28.86 -25.23
N THR A 94 14.32 -29.18 -24.01
CA THR A 94 13.15 -28.53 -23.41
C THR A 94 13.63 -27.40 -22.50
N ILE A 95 13.38 -26.15 -22.90
CA ILE A 95 13.69 -24.98 -22.06
C ILE A 95 12.65 -24.87 -20.95
N TYR A 96 13.09 -25.04 -19.71
CA TYR A 96 12.24 -24.77 -18.54
C TYR A 96 12.42 -23.31 -18.11
N ILE A 97 11.36 -22.54 -18.27
CA ILE A 97 11.33 -21.12 -17.87
C ILE A 97 10.69 -21.01 -16.49
N GLU A 98 11.46 -20.51 -15.53
CA GLU A 98 10.91 -20.19 -14.21
C GLU A 98 10.00 -18.97 -14.30
N THR A 99 8.69 -19.21 -14.19
CA THR A 99 7.65 -18.16 -14.27
C THR A 99 7.41 -17.43 -12.96
N LEU A 100 7.89 -17.96 -11.84
CA LEU A 100 7.68 -17.43 -10.49
C LEU A 100 8.02 -15.93 -10.35
N PRO A 101 9.25 -15.46 -10.67
CA PRO A 101 9.59 -14.05 -10.48
C PRO A 101 8.73 -13.12 -11.35
N THR A 102 8.48 -13.51 -12.60
CA THR A 102 7.63 -12.76 -13.54
C THR A 102 6.19 -12.65 -13.04
N THR A 103 5.59 -13.77 -12.61
CA THR A 103 4.22 -13.77 -12.08
C THR A 103 4.12 -12.89 -10.83
N LEU A 104 5.12 -12.94 -9.94
CA LEU A 104 5.17 -12.08 -8.75
C LEU A 104 5.29 -10.59 -9.09
N MET A 105 6.12 -10.21 -10.06
CA MET A 105 6.24 -8.81 -10.49
C MET A 105 4.92 -8.27 -11.06
N ILE A 106 4.21 -9.08 -11.87
CA ILE A 106 2.90 -8.73 -12.42
C ILE A 106 1.88 -8.53 -11.28
N TRP A 107 1.75 -9.48 -10.36
CA TRP A 107 0.82 -9.34 -9.23
C TRP A 107 1.18 -8.15 -8.33
N THR A 108 2.47 -7.94 -8.07
CA THR A 108 2.94 -6.80 -7.28
C THR A 108 2.55 -5.48 -7.93
N SER A 109 2.71 -5.34 -9.24
CA SER A 109 2.31 -4.12 -9.96
C SER A 109 0.81 -3.83 -9.83
N LEU A 110 -0.04 -4.84 -9.98
CA LEU A 110 -1.50 -4.71 -9.86
C LEU A 110 -1.92 -4.38 -8.42
N LEU A 111 -1.36 -5.08 -7.44
CA LEU A 111 -1.63 -4.85 -6.02
C LEU A 111 -1.19 -3.45 -5.61
N THR A 112 0.00 -3.01 -6.00
CA THR A 112 0.50 -1.66 -5.68
C THR A 112 -0.35 -0.57 -6.32
N ALA A 113 -0.83 -0.76 -7.56
CA ALA A 113 -1.76 0.19 -8.18
C ALA A 113 -3.08 0.29 -7.40
N MET A 114 -3.69 -0.85 -7.03
CA MET A 114 -4.92 -0.88 -6.23
C MET A 114 -4.73 -0.26 -4.84
N PHE A 115 -3.65 -0.63 -4.14
CA PHE A 115 -3.32 -0.10 -2.83
C PHE A 115 -3.04 1.40 -2.85
N SER A 116 -2.45 1.92 -3.93
CA SER A 116 -2.24 3.36 -4.09
C SER A 116 -3.56 4.13 -4.16
N VAL A 117 -4.56 3.61 -4.87
CA VAL A 117 -5.91 4.21 -4.93
C VAL A 117 -6.58 4.16 -3.56
N ILE A 118 -6.56 3.00 -2.89
CA ILE A 118 -7.17 2.83 -1.56
C ILE A 118 -6.51 3.74 -0.53
N ALA A 119 -5.17 3.83 -0.52
CA ALA A 119 -4.43 4.72 0.36
C ALA A 119 -4.78 6.19 0.10
N GLY A 120 -4.90 6.61 -1.17
CA GLY A 120 -5.36 7.94 -1.55
C GLY A 120 -6.77 8.27 -1.02
N LEU A 121 -7.72 7.34 -1.18
CA LEU A 121 -9.09 7.48 -0.67
C LEU A 121 -9.13 7.51 0.87
N ALA A 122 -8.34 6.66 1.52
CA ALA A 122 -8.25 6.64 2.98
C ALA A 122 -7.71 7.97 3.53
N LEU A 123 -6.65 8.50 2.91
CA LEU A 123 -6.08 9.81 3.26
C LEU A 123 -7.08 10.95 3.07
N TRP A 124 -7.82 10.92 1.96
CA TRP A 124 -8.88 11.88 1.67
C TRP A 124 -9.98 11.86 2.74
N GLU A 125 -10.44 10.67 3.13
CA GLU A 125 -11.51 10.50 4.10
C GLU A 125 -11.08 10.85 5.53
N ILE A 126 -9.85 10.46 5.92
CA ILE A 126 -9.24 10.81 7.20
C ILE A 126 -9.16 12.34 7.36
N ARG A 127 -8.94 13.07 6.26
CA ARG A 127 -8.94 14.53 6.22
C ARG A 127 -10.34 15.10 6.34
N ALA A 128 -11.30 14.61 5.54
CA ALA A 128 -12.68 15.09 5.57
C ALA A 128 -13.34 14.93 6.95
N ALA A 129 -12.94 13.88 7.69
CA ALA A 129 -13.43 13.63 9.04
C ALA A 129 -12.80 14.49 10.15
N TYR A 130 -11.77 15.31 9.85
CA TYR A 130 -11.07 16.10 10.89
C TYR A 130 -11.98 17.15 11.56
N ASP A 131 -12.91 17.73 10.81
CA ASP A 131 -13.75 18.83 11.30
C ASP A 131 -15.04 18.37 11.99
N ILE A 132 -15.37 17.07 11.96
CA ILE A 132 -16.67 16.55 12.41
C ILE A 132 -16.46 15.51 13.53
N PRO A 133 -16.68 15.84 14.81
CA PRO A 133 -16.44 14.92 15.94
C PRO A 133 -17.29 13.64 15.85
N GLN A 134 -18.48 13.72 15.26
CA GLN A 134 -19.38 12.58 15.08
C GLN A 134 -18.83 11.51 14.11
N ARG A 135 -17.77 11.81 13.33
CA ARG A 135 -17.13 10.89 12.38
C ARG A 135 -15.84 10.26 12.90
N GLU A 136 -15.51 10.41 14.19
CA GLU A 136 -14.24 9.92 14.73
C GLU A 136 -14.06 8.40 14.54
N SER A 137 -15.11 7.60 14.82
CA SER A 137 -15.09 6.14 14.65
C SER A 137 -14.83 5.71 13.19
N ARG A 138 -15.36 6.46 12.22
CA ARG A 138 -15.11 6.23 10.79
C ARG A 138 -13.67 6.57 10.45
N SER A 139 -13.12 7.68 10.96
CA SER A 139 -11.72 8.05 10.71
C SER A 139 -10.72 7.03 11.25
N ARG A 140 -11.03 6.39 12.40
CA ARG A 140 -10.21 5.32 12.99
C ARG A 140 -10.20 4.07 12.11
N ARG A 141 -11.37 3.67 11.57
CA ARG A 141 -11.46 2.56 10.62
C ARG A 141 -10.63 2.80 9.35
N TRP A 142 -10.68 4.02 8.80
CA TRP A 142 -9.86 4.38 7.65
C TRP A 142 -8.37 4.46 7.97
N ALA A 143 -8.00 4.89 9.18
CA ALA A 143 -6.61 4.86 9.63
C ALA A 143 -6.09 3.41 9.72
N TRP A 144 -6.87 2.49 10.29
CA TRP A 144 -6.55 1.06 10.31
C TRP A 144 -6.42 0.48 8.89
N ALA A 145 -7.37 0.79 8.01
CA ALA A 145 -7.30 0.36 6.61
C ALA A 145 -6.03 0.88 5.93
N ASN A 146 -5.66 2.14 6.15
CA ASN A 146 -4.45 2.72 5.56
C ASN A 146 -3.16 2.06 6.10
N ILE A 147 -3.09 1.75 7.40
CA ILE A 147 -1.97 1.00 7.99
C ILE A 147 -1.85 -0.37 7.31
N PHE A 148 -2.96 -1.11 7.24
CA PHE A 148 -2.97 -2.44 6.65
C PHE A 148 -2.55 -2.42 5.18
N VAL A 149 -3.10 -1.50 4.39
CA VAL A 149 -2.81 -1.34 2.96
C VAL A 149 -1.35 -0.96 2.74
N THR A 150 -0.82 0.03 3.46
CA THR A 150 0.57 0.48 3.27
C THR A 150 1.60 -0.55 3.73
N LEU A 151 1.35 -1.24 4.86
CA LEU A 151 2.22 -2.33 5.33
C LEU A 151 2.18 -3.54 4.39
N THR A 152 1.00 -3.95 3.94
CA THR A 152 0.86 -5.07 3.00
C THR A 152 1.56 -4.75 1.69
N ASN A 153 1.38 -3.53 1.16
CA ASN A 153 2.09 -3.08 -0.04
C ASN A 153 3.61 -3.13 0.15
N LEU A 154 4.13 -2.66 1.28
CA LEU A 154 5.56 -2.72 1.57
C LEU A 154 6.07 -4.18 1.61
N VAL A 155 5.37 -5.08 2.29
CA VAL A 155 5.74 -6.50 2.39
C VAL A 155 5.73 -7.16 1.01
N VAL A 156 4.70 -6.92 0.19
CA VAL A 156 4.61 -7.47 -1.16
C VAL A 156 5.75 -6.96 -2.04
N VAL A 157 6.03 -5.66 -2.04
CA VAL A 157 7.09 -5.07 -2.86
C VAL A 157 8.48 -5.55 -2.41
N VAL A 158 8.76 -5.56 -1.11
CA VAL A 158 10.05 -6.04 -0.58
C VAL A 158 10.21 -7.55 -0.83
N GLY A 159 9.17 -8.34 -0.58
CA GLY A 159 9.18 -9.78 -0.84
C GLY A 159 9.42 -10.10 -2.31
N CYS A 160 8.69 -9.43 -3.22
CA CYS A 160 8.89 -9.56 -4.66
C CYS A 160 10.32 -9.15 -5.07
N THR A 161 10.85 -8.06 -4.51
CA THR A 161 12.24 -7.63 -4.75
C THR A 161 13.21 -8.73 -4.35
N VAL A 162 13.11 -9.26 -3.12
CA VAL A 162 14.01 -10.31 -2.64
C VAL A 162 13.94 -11.55 -3.54
N VAL A 163 12.73 -12.03 -3.88
CA VAL A 163 12.57 -13.20 -4.76
C VAL A 163 13.15 -12.94 -6.15
N ALA A 164 12.89 -11.78 -6.75
CA ALA A 164 13.40 -11.43 -8.08
C ALA A 164 14.93 -11.37 -8.13
N PHE A 165 15.57 -10.85 -7.08
CA PHE A 165 17.04 -10.79 -7.00
C PHE A 165 17.67 -12.14 -6.65
N LEU A 166 17.02 -12.96 -5.81
CA LEU A 166 17.49 -14.31 -5.49
C LEU A 166 17.39 -15.26 -6.68
N ALA A 167 16.29 -15.20 -7.44
CA ALA A 167 16.11 -16.00 -8.65
C ALA A 167 17.26 -15.76 -9.64
N GLN A 168 17.67 -14.50 -9.85
CA GLN A 168 18.80 -14.21 -10.72
C GLN A 168 20.14 -14.78 -10.21
N LYS A 169 20.35 -14.80 -8.90
CA LYS A 169 21.61 -15.31 -8.33
C LYS A 169 21.77 -16.81 -8.58
N GLY A 170 20.65 -17.54 -8.69
CA GLY A 170 20.64 -18.98 -8.99
C GLY A 170 20.96 -19.32 -10.45
N ASP A 171 20.62 -18.43 -11.38
CA ASP A 171 20.74 -18.67 -12.83
C ASP A 171 22.18 -18.61 -13.37
N GLY A 172 23.15 -18.17 -12.58
CA GLY A 172 24.46 -17.72 -13.07
C GLY A 172 25.50 -18.79 -13.40
N ASN A 173 25.16 -20.06 -13.59
CA ASN A 173 26.19 -21.13 -13.66
C ASN A 173 26.21 -21.98 -14.94
N VAL A 174 25.29 -21.77 -15.89
CA VAL A 174 25.30 -22.56 -17.14
C VAL A 174 25.12 -21.62 -18.32
N ASP A 175 26.20 -21.41 -19.05
CA ASP A 175 26.15 -20.73 -20.33
C ASP A 175 25.33 -21.60 -21.30
N ILE A 176 24.48 -20.97 -22.12
CA ILE A 176 23.73 -21.65 -23.19
C ILE A 176 24.67 -22.38 -24.16
N THR A 177 25.96 -22.03 -24.15
CA THR A 177 27.01 -22.68 -24.93
C THR A 177 27.61 -23.94 -24.30
N ASP A 178 27.35 -24.23 -23.01
CA ASP A 178 27.96 -25.32 -22.23
C ASP A 178 26.92 -26.34 -21.72
N LEU A 179 25.86 -26.55 -22.51
CA LEU A 179 24.75 -27.47 -22.23
C LEU A 179 25.17 -28.95 -22.40
N ASN A 180 26.10 -29.43 -21.57
CA ASN A 180 26.54 -30.83 -21.55
C ASN A 180 25.51 -31.76 -20.85
N GLY A 181 24.33 -31.93 -21.43
CA GLY A 181 23.32 -32.89 -20.97
C GLY A 181 22.53 -32.49 -19.71
N VAL A 182 22.69 -31.25 -19.22
CA VAL A 182 21.92 -30.72 -18.10
C VAL A 182 20.75 -29.89 -18.66
N ASN A 183 19.55 -30.03 -18.08
CA ASN A 183 18.42 -29.14 -18.36
C ASN A 183 18.44 -27.98 -17.36
N PRO A 184 19.17 -26.87 -17.62
CA PRO A 184 19.16 -25.77 -16.68
C PRO A 184 17.79 -25.08 -16.70
N THR A 185 17.45 -24.53 -15.54
CA THR A 185 16.29 -23.67 -15.35
C THR A 185 16.73 -22.24 -15.57
N TRP A 186 16.08 -21.54 -16.50
CA TRP A 186 16.35 -20.13 -16.74
C TRP A 186 15.16 -19.29 -16.29
N THR A 187 15.44 -18.17 -15.64
CA THR A 187 14.46 -17.08 -15.59
C THR A 187 14.32 -16.43 -16.96
N ARG A 188 13.20 -15.76 -17.19
CA ARG A 188 12.97 -14.99 -18.42
C ARG A 188 14.07 -13.93 -18.66
N GLU A 189 14.59 -13.31 -17.59
CA GLU A 189 15.66 -12.31 -17.71
C GLU A 189 16.97 -12.96 -18.16
N SER A 190 17.42 -14.03 -17.50
CA SER A 190 18.67 -14.72 -17.88
C SER A 190 18.60 -15.27 -19.30
N LEU A 191 17.51 -15.94 -19.66
CA LEU A 191 17.32 -16.46 -21.02
C LEU A 191 17.44 -15.36 -22.09
N LEU A 192 16.73 -14.23 -21.92
CA LEU A 192 16.80 -13.12 -22.88
C LEU A 192 18.19 -12.48 -22.93
N CYS A 193 18.90 -12.43 -21.80
CA CYS A 193 20.24 -11.86 -21.73
C CYS A 193 21.31 -12.80 -22.29
N ASP A 194 21.16 -14.11 -22.16
CA ASP A 194 22.07 -15.10 -22.78
C ASP A 194 21.85 -15.13 -24.28
N LEU A 195 20.59 -15.09 -24.73
CA LEU A 195 20.25 -15.02 -26.15
C LEU A 195 20.89 -13.80 -26.80
N ARG A 196 21.01 -12.65 -26.12
CA ARG A 196 21.68 -11.45 -26.65
C ARG A 196 23.13 -11.71 -27.10
N GLY A 197 23.81 -12.72 -26.55
CA GLY A 197 25.16 -13.11 -26.96
C GLY A 197 25.23 -13.87 -28.29
N LEU A 198 24.09 -14.33 -28.82
CA LEU A 198 24.00 -15.04 -30.09
C LEU A 198 23.93 -14.06 -31.27
N GLU A 199 24.60 -14.40 -32.37
CA GLU A 199 24.78 -13.52 -33.53
C GLU A 199 23.44 -13.15 -34.22
N ASP A 200 22.47 -14.06 -34.23
CA ASP A 200 21.18 -13.91 -34.94
C ASP A 200 20.01 -13.35 -34.10
N SER A 201 20.18 -13.19 -32.79
CA SER A 201 19.10 -12.74 -31.88
C SER A 201 19.06 -11.20 -31.69
N GLY A 202 20.02 -10.49 -32.29
CA GLY A 202 20.68 -9.33 -31.67
C GLY A 202 19.84 -8.14 -31.24
N THR A 203 18.74 -7.79 -31.92
CA THR A 203 17.96 -6.58 -31.59
C THR A 203 16.83 -6.84 -30.62
N TRP A 204 16.04 -7.90 -30.84
CA TRP A 204 14.90 -8.24 -30.00
C TRP A 204 15.34 -8.83 -28.65
N ALA A 205 16.40 -9.64 -28.63
CA ALA A 205 16.92 -10.22 -27.40
C ALA A 205 17.55 -9.13 -26.51
N ASN A 206 18.28 -8.19 -27.11
CA ASN A 206 18.81 -7.03 -26.39
C ASN A 206 17.70 -6.16 -25.78
N ALA A 207 16.64 -5.86 -26.55
CA ALA A 207 15.48 -5.12 -26.03
C ALA A 207 14.77 -5.90 -24.91
N GLY A 208 14.54 -7.20 -25.10
CA GLY A 208 13.91 -8.07 -24.10
C GLY A 208 14.70 -8.15 -22.79
N CYS A 209 16.01 -8.38 -22.86
CA CYS A 209 16.93 -8.35 -21.71
C CYS A 209 16.91 -6.98 -21.02
N GLY A 210 16.94 -5.89 -21.80
CA GLY A 210 16.83 -4.54 -21.29
C GLY A 210 15.53 -4.30 -20.52
N PHE A 211 14.38 -4.72 -21.04
CA PHE A 211 13.09 -4.58 -20.38
C PHE A 211 12.98 -5.42 -19.12
N ALA A 212 13.40 -6.69 -19.15
CA ALA A 212 13.37 -7.57 -17.99
C ALA A 212 14.26 -7.03 -16.85
N ARG A 213 15.49 -6.62 -17.17
CA ARG A 213 16.41 -6.00 -16.21
C ARG A 213 15.81 -4.72 -15.63
N THR A 214 15.28 -3.84 -16.48
CA THR A 214 14.66 -2.59 -16.03
C THR A 214 13.47 -2.85 -15.11
N GLY A 215 12.63 -3.84 -15.41
CA GLY A 215 11.52 -4.29 -14.55
C GLY A 215 12.00 -4.62 -13.14
N ARG A 216 13.06 -5.42 -13.01
CA ARG A 216 13.66 -5.74 -11.71
C ARG A 216 14.16 -4.49 -10.97
N TYR A 217 14.88 -3.60 -11.64
CA TYR A 217 15.43 -2.40 -10.98
C TYR A 217 14.36 -1.38 -10.58
N ILE A 218 13.20 -1.35 -11.24
CA ILE A 218 12.05 -0.50 -10.85
C ILE A 218 11.46 -0.92 -9.49
N LEU A 219 11.65 -2.16 -9.05
CA LEU A 219 11.20 -2.59 -7.72
C LEU A 219 11.87 -1.81 -6.58
N ILE A 220 13.12 -1.34 -6.78
CA ILE A 220 13.86 -0.58 -5.77
C ILE A 220 13.18 0.77 -5.45
N PRO A 221 12.97 1.70 -6.41
CA PRO A 221 12.27 2.94 -6.13
C PRO A 221 10.82 2.71 -5.68
N LEU A 222 10.15 1.65 -6.17
CA LEU A 222 8.82 1.27 -5.69
C LEU A 222 8.82 0.89 -4.20
N GLY A 223 9.86 0.18 -3.75
CA GLY A 223 10.10 -0.17 -2.35
C GLY A 223 10.34 1.08 -1.50
N VAL A 224 11.16 2.03 -1.98
CA VAL A 224 11.40 3.31 -1.30
C VAL A 224 10.10 4.12 -1.16
N CYS A 225 9.29 4.21 -2.22
CA CYS A 225 7.98 4.85 -2.15
C CYS A 225 7.05 4.18 -1.13
N SER A 226 7.05 2.84 -1.09
CA SER A 226 6.25 2.06 -0.14
C SER A 226 6.66 2.32 1.31
N LEU A 227 7.98 2.38 1.57
CA LEU A 227 8.52 2.70 2.89
C LEU A 227 8.18 4.14 3.31
N ALA A 228 8.23 5.08 2.37
CA ALA A 228 7.83 6.47 2.59
C ALA A 228 6.34 6.55 2.96
N LEU A 229 5.45 5.83 2.27
CA LEU A 229 4.02 5.77 2.58
C LEU A 229 3.74 5.23 3.99
N VAL A 230 4.43 4.16 4.39
CA VAL A 230 4.33 3.61 5.75
C VAL A 230 4.78 4.63 6.78
N SER A 231 5.95 5.24 6.59
CA SER A 231 6.51 6.25 7.51
C SER A 231 5.57 7.46 7.67
N LEU A 232 5.00 7.92 6.57
CA LEU A 232 4.02 9.00 6.53
C LEU A 232 2.72 8.62 7.23
N CYS A 233 2.22 7.40 7.03
CA CYS A 233 1.04 6.87 7.72
C CYS A 233 1.23 6.89 9.25
N PHE A 234 2.36 6.36 9.74
CA PHE A 234 2.69 6.38 11.17
C PHE A 234 2.86 7.81 11.72
N ARG A 235 3.45 8.71 10.94
CA ARG A 235 3.55 10.13 11.32
C ARG A 235 2.18 10.78 11.49
N GLN A 236 1.22 10.51 10.61
CA GLN A 236 -0.15 11.03 10.73
C GLN A 236 -0.85 10.51 11.99
N ILE A 237 -0.68 9.23 12.29
CA ILE A 237 -1.21 8.60 13.50
C ILE A 237 -0.59 9.23 14.75
N GLY A 238 0.73 9.45 14.75
CA GLY A 238 1.44 10.11 15.84
C GLY A 238 0.90 11.52 16.13
N GLN A 239 0.56 12.28 15.09
CA GLN A 239 -0.04 13.61 15.25
C GLN A 239 -1.43 13.58 15.92
N ARG A 240 -2.17 12.46 15.81
CA ARG A 240 -3.52 12.29 16.39
C ARG A 240 -3.52 11.72 17.82
N GLY A 241 -2.35 11.44 18.39
CA GLY A 241 -2.22 10.80 19.69
C GLY A 241 -1.69 9.37 19.63
N GLY A 242 -1.19 8.92 18.48
CA GLY A 242 -0.51 7.64 18.33
C GLY A 242 -1.45 6.44 18.34
N LEU A 243 -0.90 5.28 18.74
CA LEU A 243 -1.64 4.01 18.80
C LEU A 243 -2.79 4.05 19.82
N SER A 244 -2.69 4.83 20.90
CA SER A 244 -3.79 4.93 21.87
C SER A 244 -5.05 5.51 21.25
N TRP A 245 -4.92 6.46 20.30
CA TRP A 245 -6.06 7.02 19.59
C TRP A 245 -6.73 5.99 18.66
N LEU A 246 -5.93 5.16 17.99
CA LEU A 246 -6.42 4.08 17.12
C LEU A 246 -7.28 3.04 17.86
N VAL A 247 -6.95 2.76 19.13
CA VAL A 247 -7.60 1.72 19.94
C VAL A 247 -8.85 2.24 20.69
N GLY A 248 -9.11 3.55 20.67
CA GLY A 248 -10.28 4.08 21.37
C GLY A 248 -10.01 5.37 22.14
N GLY A 249 -8.75 5.64 22.46
CA GLY A 249 -8.33 6.72 23.33
C GLY A 249 -8.63 8.12 22.77
N PRO A 250 -8.65 9.13 23.65
CA PRO A 250 -8.93 10.50 23.24
C PRO A 250 -7.83 11.02 22.30
N CYS A 251 -8.23 11.77 21.28
CA CYS A 251 -7.30 12.49 20.42
C CYS A 251 -6.44 13.46 21.25
N LYS A 252 -5.17 13.67 20.87
CA LYS A 252 -4.21 14.53 21.59
C LYS A 252 -4.76 15.94 21.86
N ASN A 253 -5.58 16.47 20.96
CA ASN A 253 -6.17 17.81 21.06
C ASN A 253 -7.50 17.83 21.85
N GLY A 254 -8.07 16.68 22.21
CA GLY A 254 -9.34 16.55 22.93
C GLY A 254 -9.21 16.45 24.45
N LYS A 255 -7.99 16.25 24.99
CA LYS A 255 -7.75 16.07 26.43
C LYS A 255 -8.12 17.28 27.32
N GLY A 256 -8.42 18.44 26.74
CA GLY A 256 -8.81 19.64 27.47
C GLY A 256 -10.31 19.81 27.75
N LYS A 257 -11.19 18.93 27.25
CA LYS A 257 -12.65 19.15 27.33
C LYS A 257 -13.46 18.21 28.23
N THR A 258 -12.86 17.17 28.83
CA THR A 258 -13.65 16.10 29.48
C THR A 258 -13.56 16.01 31.01
N THR A 259 -12.99 16.98 31.73
CA THR A 259 -12.93 16.89 33.21
C THR A 259 -13.93 17.76 33.97
N ASN A 260 -14.73 18.61 33.30
CA ASN A 260 -15.66 19.50 33.99
C ASN A 260 -17.10 19.31 33.50
N GLY A 261 -17.74 18.20 33.87
CA GLY A 261 -19.17 18.06 33.62
C GLY A 261 -19.67 16.68 33.97
N LEU A 262 -20.42 16.59 35.08
CA LEU A 262 -21.02 15.38 35.64
C LEU A 262 -20.05 14.51 36.44
N GLY A 263 -19.40 15.15 37.43
CA GLY A 263 -19.55 14.60 38.76
C GLY A 263 -21.04 14.54 39.07
N MET A 264 -21.69 13.41 38.76
CA MET A 264 -22.92 13.02 39.43
C MET A 264 -22.53 12.84 40.89
N GLU A 265 -22.62 13.93 41.63
CA GLU A 265 -22.67 13.89 43.08
C GLU A 265 -23.90 13.05 43.42
N PRO A 266 -23.74 11.87 44.05
CA PRO A 266 -24.89 11.08 44.46
C PRO A 266 -25.66 11.92 45.47
N GLN A 267 -26.87 12.34 45.10
CA GLN A 267 -27.80 12.98 46.03
C GLN A 267 -28.01 12.05 47.23
N ARG A 268 -27.32 12.38 48.31
CA ARG A 268 -27.53 11.80 49.63
C ARG A 268 -28.86 12.35 50.12
N GLN A 269 -29.95 11.62 49.87
CA GLN A 269 -31.24 11.87 50.50
C GLN A 269 -31.05 11.74 52.02
N ALA A 270 -31.01 12.89 52.70
CA ALA A 270 -31.13 12.95 54.14
C ALA A 270 -32.59 12.63 54.50
N GLY A 271 -32.80 11.43 55.03
CA GLY A 271 -34.06 11.04 55.64
C GLY A 271 -34.33 11.89 56.87
N VAL A 272 -35.51 12.49 56.88
CA VAL A 272 -36.15 13.15 58.02
C VAL A 272 -36.48 12.11 59.08
N ALA A 273 -36.19 12.41 60.35
CA ALA A 273 -36.82 11.83 61.52
C ALA A 273 -37.25 12.98 62.44
#